data_AF-A0A359KH96-F1
#
_entry.id   AF-A0A359KH96-F1
#
_cell.length_a   1.000
_cell.length_b   1.000
_cell.length_c   1.000
_cell.angle_alpha   90.00
_cell.angle_beta   90.00
_cell.angle_gamma   90.00
#
_symmetry.space_group_name_H-M   'P 1'
#
loop_
_entity.id
_entity.type
_entity.pdbx_description
1 polymer ?
#
loop_
_entity_poly.entity_id
_entity_poly.type
_entity_poly.pdbx_seq_one_letter_code
_entity_poly.pdbx_strand_id
1 'polypeptide(L)'
;YQGRPMPKHLPLPIDARHFDHWLGLFEATARELCPPVAAEHFIVRAHRIAESLELGVANANGVLVGPGERYRRPETPWTPEAG
;
A
#
# COMPACT_ATOMS: atom_id res chain seq x y z
N TYR A 1 -19.99 0.77 -5.00
CA TYR A 1 -18.93 1.60 -5.59
C TYR A 1 -18.32 0.87 -6.78
N GLN A 2 -18.17 1.52 -7.94
CA GLN A 2 -17.63 0.91 -9.18
C GLN A 2 -16.27 1.50 -9.59
N GLY A 3 -15.52 2.10 -8.65
CA GLY A 3 -14.26 2.75 -8.98
C GLY A 3 -13.16 1.78 -9.38
N ARG A 4 -12.22 2.28 -10.18
CA ARG A 4 -10.98 1.60 -10.54
C ARG A 4 -9.87 2.20 -9.69
N PRO A 5 -9.43 1.56 -8.59
CA PRO A 5 -8.48 2.16 -7.66
C PRO A 5 -7.08 2.27 -8.28
N MET A 6 -6.64 1.28 -9.07
CA MET A 6 -5.29 1.22 -9.61
C MET A 6 -4.84 2.49 -10.36
N PRO A 7 -5.61 3.05 -11.33
CA PRO A 7 -5.24 4.29 -12.02
C PRO A 7 -4.87 5.48 -11.12
N LYS A 8 -5.40 5.54 -9.89
CA LYS A 8 -5.10 6.62 -8.94
C LYS A 8 -3.80 6.38 -8.16
N HIS A 9 -3.35 5.13 -8.06
CA HIS A 9 -2.15 4.74 -7.32
C HIS A 9 -0.90 4.73 -8.20
N LEU A 10 -1.04 4.42 -9.48
CA LEU A 10 0.07 4.39 -10.45
C LEU A 10 0.95 5.65 -10.49
N PRO A 11 0.42 6.89 -10.46
CA PRO A 11 1.27 8.09 -10.55
C PRO A 11 1.98 8.44 -9.24
N LEU A 12 1.65 7.78 -8.12
CA LEU A 12 2.22 8.13 -6.81
C LEU A 12 3.58 7.42 -6.61
N PRO A 13 4.54 8.05 -5.90
CA PRO A 13 5.82 7.43 -5.56
C PRO A 13 5.69 6.45 -4.39
N ILE A 14 4.63 5.63 -4.38
CA ILE A 14 4.33 4.68 -3.31
C ILE A 14 5.02 3.34 -3.55
N ASP A 15 5.24 2.65 -2.44
CA ASP A 15 5.82 1.32 -2.38
C ASP A 15 5.30 0.59 -1.13
N ALA A 16 5.82 -0.59 -0.85
CA ALA A 16 5.40 -1.41 0.28
C ALA A 16 5.32 -0.64 1.61
N ARG A 17 6.19 0.36 1.87
CA ARG A 17 6.23 1.07 3.17
C ARG A 17 4.97 1.88 3.40
N HIS A 18 4.45 2.44 2.33
CA HIS A 18 3.25 3.27 2.36
C HIS A 18 2.02 2.42 2.64
N PHE A 19 1.95 1.22 2.05
CA PHE A 19 0.89 0.26 2.33
C PHE A 19 0.98 -0.29 3.76
N ASP A 20 2.18 -0.62 4.24
CA ASP A 20 2.41 -1.08 5.62
C ASP A 20 1.92 -0.02 6.63
N HIS A 21 2.29 1.24 6.42
CA HIS A 21 1.89 2.35 7.28
C HIS A 21 0.37 2.58 7.24
N TRP A 22 -0.22 2.59 6.04
CA TRP A 22 -1.67 2.74 5.88
C TRP A 22 -2.44 1.61 6.54
N LEU A 23 -1.98 0.35 6.41
CA LEU A 23 -2.60 -0.80 7.07
C LEU A 23 -2.53 -0.68 8.59
N GLY A 24 -1.41 -0.25 9.16
CA GLY A 24 -1.30 -0.02 10.60
C GLY A 24 -2.34 0.98 11.12
N LEU A 25 -2.52 2.10 10.42
CA LEU A 25 -3.55 3.10 10.75
C LEU A 25 -4.97 2.56 10.56
N PHE A 26 -5.21 1.87 9.44
CA PHE A 26 -6.51 1.28 9.11
C PHE A 26 -6.93 0.24 10.15
N GLU A 27 -6.03 -0.65 10.54
CA GLU A 27 -6.27 -1.68 11.56
C GLU A 27 -6.60 -1.09 12.92
N ALA A 28 -5.80 -0.13 13.37
CA ALA A 28 -6.04 0.56 14.65
C ALA A 28 -7.44 1.20 14.66
N THR A 29 -7.78 1.88 13.56
CA THR A 29 -9.07 2.56 13.41
C THR A 29 -10.24 1.57 13.31
N ALA A 30 -10.07 0.48 12.56
CA ALA A 30 -11.11 -0.54 12.41
C ALA A 30 -11.41 -1.22 13.76
N ARG A 31 -10.38 -1.53 14.55
CA ARG A 31 -10.54 -2.10 15.89
C ARG A 31 -11.16 -1.13 16.89
N GLU A 32 -10.91 0.18 16.73
CA GLU A 32 -11.52 1.21 17.57
C GLU A 32 -13.01 1.42 17.28
N LEU A 33 -13.38 1.48 16.00
CA LEU A 33 -14.71 1.95 15.59
C LEU A 33 -15.71 0.84 15.26
N CYS A 34 -15.25 -0.37 14.96
CA CYS A 34 -16.12 -1.46 14.49
C CYS A 34 -16.25 -2.58 15.53
N PRO A 35 -17.37 -3.32 15.54
CA PRO A 35 -17.46 -4.58 16.28
C PRO A 35 -16.34 -5.55 15.84
N PRO A 36 -15.81 -6.40 16.75
CA PRO A 36 -14.62 -7.21 16.46
C PRO A 36 -14.72 -8.05 15.18
N VAL A 37 -15.87 -8.69 14.94
CA VAL A 37 -16.08 -9.50 13.73
C VAL A 37 -16.02 -8.65 12.46
N ALA A 38 -16.62 -7.45 12.47
CA ALA A 38 -16.59 -6.55 11.33
C ALA A 38 -15.18 -5.98 11.09
N ALA A 39 -14.47 -5.62 12.17
CA ALA A 39 -13.10 -5.14 12.09
C ALA A 39 -12.20 -6.16 11.39
N GLU A 40 -12.23 -7.43 11.83
CA GLU A 40 -11.41 -8.49 11.22
C GLU A 40 -11.76 -8.71 9.73
N HIS A 41 -13.04 -8.68 9.36
CA HIS A 41 -13.44 -8.76 7.96
C HIS A 41 -12.87 -7.61 7.12
N PHE A 42 -12.89 -6.37 7.63
CA PHE A 42 -12.33 -5.22 6.93
C PHE A 42 -10.81 -5.29 6.82
N ILE A 43 -10.14 -5.70 7.89
CA ILE A 43 -8.68 -5.82 7.93
C ILE A 43 -8.20 -6.85 6.89
N VAL A 44 -8.78 -8.05 6.88
CA VAL A 44 -8.44 -9.08 5.88
C VAL A 44 -8.65 -8.55 4.45
N ARG A 45 -9.71 -7.79 4.21
CA ARG A 45 -9.98 -7.22 2.89
C ARG A 45 -8.96 -6.12 2.53
N ALA A 46 -8.60 -5.26 3.47
CA ALA A 46 -7.62 -4.20 3.30
C ALA A 46 -6.24 -4.76 2.93
N HIS A 47 -5.79 -5.81 3.62
CA HIS A 47 -4.54 -6.51 3.29
C HIS A 47 -4.52 -7.03 1.86
N ARG A 48 -5.57 -7.72 1.41
CA ARG A 48 -5.68 -8.21 0.03
C ARG A 48 -5.68 -7.08 -1.01
N ILE A 49 -6.27 -5.93 -0.68
CA ILE A 49 -6.27 -4.75 -1.56
C ILE A 49 -4.86 -4.17 -1.64
N ALA A 50 -4.19 -3.99 -0.51
CA ALA A 50 -2.83 -3.47 -0.44
C ALA A 50 -1.86 -4.36 -1.23
N GLU A 51 -1.91 -5.68 -1.06
CA GLU A 51 -1.10 -6.64 -1.82
C GLU A 51 -1.33 -6.52 -3.33
N SER A 52 -2.59 -6.50 -3.78
CA SER A 52 -2.92 -6.36 -5.20
C SER A 52 -2.48 -5.01 -5.78
N LEU A 53 -2.59 -3.92 -5.01
CA LEU A 53 -2.15 -2.60 -5.43
C LEU A 53 -0.62 -2.54 -5.52
N GLU A 54 0.08 -3.08 -4.52
CA GLU A 54 1.54 -3.15 -4.50
C GLU A 54 2.08 -3.90 -5.72
N LEU A 55 1.54 -5.08 -6.03
CA LEU A 55 1.92 -5.87 -7.21
C LEU A 55 1.67 -5.11 -8.51
N GLY A 56 0.52 -4.44 -8.64
CA GLY A 56 0.21 -3.68 -9.84
C GLY A 56 1.07 -2.43 -10.01
N VAL A 57 1.40 -1.74 -8.92
CA VAL A 57 2.36 -0.62 -8.93
C VAL A 57 3.75 -1.12 -9.31
N ALA A 58 4.22 -2.23 -8.73
CA ALA A 58 5.51 -2.81 -9.06
C ALA A 58 5.62 -3.15 -10.56
N ASN A 59 4.62 -3.87 -11.09
CA ASN A 59 4.56 -4.25 -12.49
C ASN A 59 4.54 -3.01 -13.42
N ALA A 60 3.79 -1.97 -13.06
CA ALA A 60 3.76 -0.72 -13.82
C ALA A 60 5.10 0.04 -13.80
N ASN A 61 5.95 -0.20 -12.79
CA ASN A 61 7.32 0.32 -12.71
C ASN A 61 8.36 -0.69 -13.26
N GLY A 62 7.93 -1.75 -13.95
CA GLY A 62 8.83 -2.73 -14.56
C GLY A 62 9.49 -3.70 -13.58
N VAL A 63 8.98 -3.81 -12.35
CA VAL A 63 9.52 -4.70 -11.31
C VAL A 63 8.60 -5.91 -11.14
N LEU A 64 9.16 -7.11 -11.30
CA LEU A 64 8.50 -8.35 -10.96
C LEU A 64 8.83 -8.72 -9.51
N VAL A 65 7.81 -8.76 -8.65
CA VAL A 65 7.96 -9.12 -7.23
C VAL A 65 7.72 -10.62 -7.07
N GLY A 66 8.68 -11.34 -6.48
CA GLY A 66 8.55 -12.76 -6.19
C GLY A 66 7.63 -13.07 -5.00
N PRO A 67 7.27 -14.34 -4.79
CA PRO A 67 6.50 -14.75 -3.62
C PRO A 67 7.19 -14.36 -2.31
N GLY A 68 6.49 -13.62 -1.44
CA GLY A 68 7.03 -13.15 -0.16
C GLY A 68 7.95 -11.93 -0.25
N GLU A 69 8.29 -11.47 -1.45
CA GLU A 69 9.03 -10.24 -1.65
C GLU A 69 8.10 -9.02 -1.59
N ARG A 70 8.69 -7.84 -1.33
CA ARG A 70 7.96 -6.58 -1.23
C ARG A 70 8.56 -5.57 -2.20
N TYR A 71 7.70 -4.81 -2.88
CA TYR A 71 8.14 -3.75 -3.78
C TYR A 71 8.68 -2.56 -2.97
N ARG A 72 9.98 -2.31 -3.06
CA ARG A 72 10.65 -1.16 -2.43
C ARG A 72 11.27 -0.29 -3.51
N ARG A 73 10.94 1.01 -3.48
CA ARG A 73 11.59 2.00 -4.34
C ARG A 73 12.90 2.43 -3.67
N PRO A 74 13.97 2.71 -4.45
CA PRO A 74 15.15 3.35 -3.89
C PRO A 74 14.73 4.66 -3.24
N GLU A 75 15.19 4.90 -2.01
CA GLU A 75 15.05 6.22 -1.40
C GLU A 75 15.90 7.19 -2.22
N THR A 76 15.29 8.28 -2.69
CA THR A 76 16.06 9.41 -3.19
C THR A 76 16.60 10.14 -1.96
N PRO A 77 17.93 10.11 -1.70
CA PRO A 77 18.48 10.91 -0.62
C PRO A 77 18.19 12.37 -0.94
N TRP A 78 17.64 13.10 0.03
CA TRP A 78 17.54 14.55 -0.11
C TRP A 78 18.96 15.12 -0.16
N THR A 79 19.31 15.72 -1.30
CA THR A 79 20.51 16.55 -1.46
C THR A 79 20.10 18.01 -1.50
N PRO A 80 20.48 18.84 -0.51
CA PRO A 80 20.30 20.28 -0.62
C PRO A 80 21.15 20.81 -1.77
N GLU A 81 20.57 21.66 -2.60
CA GLU A 81 21.30 22.47 -3.58
C GLU A 81 22.41 23.23 -2.84
N ALA A 82 23.67 23.06 -3.23
CA ALA A 82 24.77 23.85 -2.70
C ALA A 82 24.55 25.31 -3.14
N GLY A 83 24.23 26.17 -2.17
CA GLY A 83 24.10 27.61 -2.36
C GLY A 83 25.43 28.31 -2.64
#